data_AF-A0A920LYK3-F1
#
_entry.id   AF-A0A920LYK3-F1
#
_cell.length_a   1.000
_cell.length_b   1.000
_cell.length_c   1.000
_cell.angle_alpha   90.00
_cell.angle_beta   90.00
_cell.angle_gamma   90.00
#
_symmetry.space_group_name_H-M   'P 1'
#
loop_
_entity.id
_entity.type
_entity.pdbx_description
1 polymer ?
#
loop_
_entity_poly.entity_id
_entity_poly.type
_entity_poly.pdbx_seq_one_letter_code
_entity_poly.pdbx_strand_id
1 'polypeptide(L)'
;MPSFLILSSWFVAFSINNEFIHYVILTVAIPVSAFALVRGYKNHNKLSYFVFGSFGLFLLSFAVLTASIIGEIGEKSLTVLGSLFVIYAHYKNHQVCKELNCDCHNLESS
;
A
#
# COMPACT_ATOMS: atom_id res chain seq x y z
N MET A 1 0.51 -2.70 -12.14
CA MET A 1 1.19 -2.94 -10.83
C MET A 1 1.47 -1.59 -10.19
N PRO A 2 0.74 -1.18 -9.14
CA PRO A 2 0.96 0.10 -8.45
C PRO A 2 2.31 0.18 -7.73
N SER A 3 3.07 -0.92 -7.70
CA SER A 3 4.38 -1.07 -7.07
C SER A 3 5.41 -0.02 -7.53
N PHE A 4 5.34 0.45 -8.78
CA PHE A 4 6.25 1.49 -9.30
C PHE A 4 5.94 2.88 -8.71
N LEU A 5 4.68 3.14 -8.36
CA LEU A 5 4.26 4.37 -7.69
C LEU A 5 4.72 4.40 -6.23
N ILE A 6 4.85 3.25 -5.57
CA ILE A 6 5.31 3.17 -4.18
C ILE A 6 6.83 3.41 -4.08
N LEU A 7 7.62 2.88 -5.02
CA LEU A 7 9.07 3.11 -5.07
C LEU A 7 9.43 4.57 -5.42
N SER A 8 8.68 5.20 -6.32
CA SER A 8 8.82 6.63 -6.61
C SER A 8 8.35 7.48 -5.42
N SER A 9 7.28 7.09 -4.73
CA SER A 9 6.82 7.76 -3.51
C SER A 9 7.86 7.74 -2.39
N TRP A 10 8.63 6.64 -2.26
CA TRP A 10 9.75 6.56 -1.31
C TRP A 10 10.85 7.60 -1.61
N PHE A 11 11.27 7.70 -2.88
CA PHE A 11 12.32 8.64 -3.30
C PHE A 11 11.86 10.10 -3.18
N VAL A 12 10.59 10.36 -3.51
CA VAL A 12 9.95 11.69 -3.39
C VAL A 12 9.80 12.10 -1.92
N ALA A 13 9.37 11.20 -1.03
CA ALA A 13 9.24 11.48 0.40
C ALA A 13 10.59 11.74 1.10
N PHE A 14 11.68 11.11 0.62
CA PHE A 14 13.02 11.36 1.15
C PHE A 14 13.67 12.63 0.57
N SER A 15 13.31 13.01 -0.67
CA SER A 15 13.94 14.13 -1.39
C SER A 15 13.21 15.47 -1.22
N ILE A 16 11.94 15.48 -0.81
CA ILE A 16 11.16 16.71 -0.71
C ILE A 16 11.00 17.08 0.77
N ASN A 17 11.68 18.16 1.21
CA ASN A 17 11.46 18.86 2.49
C ASN A 17 10.08 19.55 2.56
N ASN A 18 9.03 18.95 1.99
CA ASN A 18 7.68 19.52 1.96
C ASN A 18 6.70 18.48 2.48
N GLU A 19 6.47 18.56 3.79
CA GLU A 19 5.53 17.73 4.55
C GLU A 19 4.15 17.69 3.88
N PHE A 20 3.70 18.79 3.29
CA PHE A 20 2.42 18.85 2.56
C PHE A 20 2.33 17.81 1.44
N ILE A 21 3.39 17.67 0.64
CA ILE A 21 3.42 16.70 -0.47
C ILE A 21 3.41 15.26 0.08
N HIS A 22 4.14 15.00 1.16
CA HIS A 22 4.13 13.70 1.83
C HIS A 22 2.72 13.29 2.26
N TYR A 23 1.99 14.20 2.93
CA TYR A 23 0.61 13.97 3.36
C TYR A 23 -0.36 13.74 2.19
N VAL A 24 -0.26 14.53 1.13
CA VAL A 24 -1.12 14.37 -0.06
C VAL A 24 -0.90 12.99 -0.69
N ILE A 25 0.35 12.56 -0.85
CA ILE A 25 0.68 11.24 -1.40
C ILE A 25 0.13 10.14 -0.51
N LEU A 26 0.33 10.19 0.80
CA LEU A 26 -0.22 9.20 1.75
C LEU A 26 -1.74 9.12 1.66
N THR A 27 -2.41 10.27 1.63
CA THR A 27 -3.87 10.39 1.58
C THR A 27 -4.45 9.77 0.31
N VAL A 28 -3.74 9.85 -0.83
CA VAL A 28 -4.14 9.22 -2.10
C VAL A 28 -3.72 7.74 -2.15
N ALA A 29 -2.55 7.40 -1.63
CA ALA A 29 -2.00 6.05 -1.68
C ALA A 29 -2.82 5.06 -0.85
N ILE A 30 -3.35 5.47 0.31
CA ILE A 30 -4.18 4.63 1.19
C ILE A 30 -5.44 4.10 0.46
N PRO A 31 -6.34 4.94 -0.09
CA PRO A 31 -7.56 4.45 -0.76
C PRO A 31 -7.25 3.66 -2.04
N VAL A 32 -6.23 4.06 -2.80
CA VAL A 32 -5.82 3.33 -4.02
C VAL A 32 -5.31 1.93 -3.66
N SER A 33 -4.48 1.82 -2.62
CA SER A 33 -3.94 0.54 -2.15
C SER A 33 -5.04 -0.33 -1.56
N ALA A 34 -5.98 0.25 -0.80
CA ALA A 34 -7.15 -0.44 -0.27
C ALA A 34 -8.02 -1.03 -1.40
N PHE A 35 -8.32 -0.24 -2.42
CA PHE A 35 -9.07 -0.70 -3.59
C PHE A 35 -8.38 -1.86 -4.30
N ALA A 36 -7.06 -1.75 -4.52
CA ALA A 36 -6.27 -2.80 -5.15
C ALA A 36 -6.20 -4.09 -4.29
N LEU A 37 -6.15 -3.97 -2.96
CA LEU A 37 -6.17 -5.09 -2.03
C LEU A 37 -7.52 -5.82 -2.04
N VAL A 38 -8.63 -5.08 -2.00
CA VAL A 38 -9.98 -5.67 -2.07
C VAL A 38 -10.19 -6.41 -3.39
N ARG A 39 -9.78 -5.81 -4.51
CA ARG A 39 -9.86 -6.47 -5.84
C ARG A 39 -8.98 -7.71 -5.89
N GLY A 40 -7.75 -7.62 -5.39
CA GLY A 40 -6.84 -8.76 -5.27
C GLY A 40 -7.41 -9.91 -4.44
N TYR A 41 -8.03 -9.60 -3.31
CA TYR A 41 -8.68 -10.59 -2.45
C TYR A 41 -9.85 -11.28 -3.16
N LYS A 42 -10.75 -10.52 -3.81
CA LYS A 42 -11.86 -11.08 -4.59
C LYS A 42 -11.38 -12.02 -5.69
N ASN A 43 -10.28 -11.67 -6.33
CA ASN A 43 -9.82 -12.36 -7.52
C ASN A 43 -8.95 -13.59 -7.23
N HIS A 44 -8.20 -13.56 -6.14
CA HIS A 44 -7.22 -14.61 -5.82
C HIS A 44 -7.63 -15.44 -4.58
N ASN A 45 -8.64 -14.99 -3.82
CA ASN A 45 -9.19 -15.63 -2.63
C ASN A 45 -8.13 -16.01 -1.56
N LYS A 46 -7.05 -15.22 -1.47
CA LYS A 46 -5.97 -15.40 -0.48
C LYS A 46 -6.12 -14.40 0.66
N LEU A 47 -6.82 -14.82 1.72
CA LEU A 47 -7.07 -13.98 2.89
C LEU A 47 -5.80 -13.55 3.62
N SER A 48 -4.76 -14.39 3.63
CA SER A 48 -3.47 -14.05 4.29
C SER A 48 -2.86 -12.75 3.75
N TYR A 49 -2.83 -12.57 2.42
CA TYR A 49 -2.23 -11.37 1.81
C TYR A 49 -3.08 -10.13 2.03
N PHE A 50 -4.41 -10.30 2.05
CA PHE A 50 -5.33 -9.23 2.41
C PHE A 50 -5.11 -8.74 3.85
N VAL A 51 -4.89 -9.65 4.81
CA VAL A 51 -4.60 -9.30 6.21
C VAL A 51 -3.29 -8.53 6.33
N PHE A 52 -2.21 -8.99 5.69
CA PHE A 52 -0.93 -8.26 5.70
C PHE A 52 -1.05 -6.86 5.10
N GLY A 53 -1.76 -6.73 3.98
CA GLY A 53 -1.97 -5.44 3.33
C GLY A 53 -2.85 -4.50 4.17
N SER A 54 -3.89 -5.04 4.80
CA SER A 54 -4.76 -4.28 5.71
C SER A 54 -4.00 -3.81 6.95
N PHE A 55 -3.10 -4.63 7.50
CA PHE A 55 -2.23 -4.22 8.60
C PHE A 55 -1.27 -3.10 8.19
N GLY A 56 -0.69 -3.19 6.99
CA GLY A 56 0.14 -2.10 6.46
C GLY A 56 -0.65 -0.80 6.26
N LEU A 57 -1.88 -0.87 5.73
CA LEU A 57 -2.78 0.29 5.60
C LEU A 57 -3.18 0.89 6.95
N PHE A 58 -3.39 0.05 7.96
CA PHE A 58 -3.64 0.50 9.31
C PHE A 58 -2.45 1.30 9.86
N LEU A 59 -1.23 0.80 9.69
CA LEU A 59 -0.02 1.52 10.12
C LEU A 59 0.15 2.86 9.41
N LEU A 60 -0.09 2.91 8.09
CA LEU A 60 -0.04 4.16 7.32
C LEU A 60 -1.09 5.17 7.80
N SER A 61 -2.31 4.71 8.06
CA SER A 61 -3.38 5.57 8.57
C SER A 61 -3.06 6.06 9.98
N PHE A 62 -2.49 5.20 10.82
CA PHE A 62 -2.08 5.54 12.17
C PHE A 62 -0.94 6.57 12.19
N ALA A 63 0.02 6.46 11.26
CA ALA A 63 1.10 7.43 11.09
C ALA A 63 0.54 8.84 10.80
N VAL A 64 -0.39 8.95 9.84
CA VAL A 64 -1.04 10.22 9.48
C VAL A 64 -1.82 10.82 10.64
N LEU A 65 -2.56 10.01 11.41
CA LEU A 65 -3.38 10.48 12.52
C LEU A 65 -2.57 10.89 13.75
N THR A 66 -1.41 10.25 13.96
CA THR A 66 -0.62 10.41 15.19
C THR A 66 0.59 11.31 14.98
N ALA A 67 0.87 11.76 13.77
CA ALA A 67 2.07 12.53 13.42
C ALA A 67 2.40 13.69 14.37
N SER A 68 1.39 14.46 14.80
CA SER A 68 1.58 15.57 15.74
C SER A 68 2.04 15.15 17.14
N ILE A 69 1.89 13.87 17.49
CA ILE A 69 2.19 13.29 18.81
C ILE A 69 3.54 12.57 18.81
N ILE A 70 3.84 11.77 17.78
CA ILE A 70 5.07 10.96 17.67
C ILE A 70 6.25 11.70 17.01
N GLY A 71 5.98 12.87 16.43
CA GLY A 71 6.96 13.67 15.72
C GLY A 71 7.37 13.08 14.38
N GLU A 72 8.17 13.85 13.63
CA GLU A 72 8.56 13.55 12.24
C GLU A 72 9.26 12.20 12.08
N ILE A 73 10.17 11.87 13.00
CA ILE A 73 10.92 10.59 12.97
C ILE A 73 9.98 9.40 13.18
N GLY A 74 9.02 9.52 14.10
CA GLY A 74 8.04 8.48 14.39
C GLY A 74 7.08 8.26 13.22
N GLU A 75 6.56 9.34 12.64
CA GLU A 75 5.70 9.31 11.46
C GLU A 75 6.39 8.61 10.29
N LYS A 76 7.62 9.03 9.96
CA LYS A 76 8.40 8.44 8.87
C LYS A 76 8.66 6.95 9.13
N SER A 77 9.07 6.58 10.35
CA SER A 77 9.36 5.18 10.70
C SER A 77 8.13 4.28 10.54
N LEU A 78 6.96 4.73 11.04
CA LEU A 78 5.70 4.00 10.85
C LEU A 78 5.29 3.93 9.38
N THR A 79 5.51 5.00 8.62
CA THR A 79 5.22 5.05 7.19
C THR A 79 6.08 4.05 6.41
N VAL A 80 7.37 3.94 6.74
CA VAL A 80 8.27 2.94 6.18
C VAL A 80 7.76 1.53 6.49
N LEU A 81 7.46 1.24 7.75
CA LEU A 81 6.98 -0.08 8.18
C LEU A 81 5.65 -0.44 7.51
N GLY A 82 4.68 0.46 7.52
CA GLY A 82 3.39 0.26 6.85
C GLY A 82 3.54 0.02 5.35
N SER A 83 4.42 0.78 4.69
CA SER A 83 4.72 0.62 3.27
C SER A 83 5.30 -0.76 2.95
N LEU A 84 6.21 -1.28 3.79
CA LEU A 84 6.78 -2.62 3.59
C LEU A 84 5.71 -3.72 3.64
N PHE A 85 4.77 -3.64 4.57
CA PHE A 85 3.65 -4.59 4.65
C PHE A 85 2.73 -4.52 3.43
N VAL A 86 2.37 -3.31 2.98
CA VAL A 86 1.56 -3.11 1.77
C VAL A 86 2.27 -3.62 0.52
N ILE A 87 3.57 -3.32 0.36
CA ILE A 87 4.40 -3.81 -0.75
C ILE A 87 4.45 -5.33 -0.74
N TYR A 88 4.69 -5.95 0.41
CA TYR A 88 4.73 -7.40 0.54
C TYR A 88 3.40 -8.04 0.11
N ALA A 89 2.28 -7.49 0.59
CA ALA A 89 0.95 -7.97 0.25
C ALA A 89 0.69 -7.88 -1.27
N HIS A 90 1.00 -6.74 -1.90
CA HIS A 90 0.84 -6.59 -3.34
C HIS A 90 1.79 -7.47 -4.16
N TYR A 91 3.02 -7.67 -3.68
CA TYR A 91 3.99 -8.57 -4.31
C TYR A 91 3.47 -10.00 -4.31
N LYS A 92 2.98 -10.50 -3.17
CA LYS A 92 2.36 -11.83 -3.07
C LYS A 92 1.10 -11.92 -3.93
N ASN A 93 0.28 -10.88 -3.96
CA ASN A 93 -0.90 -10.81 -4.82
C ASN A 93 -0.54 -10.89 -6.32
N HIS A 94 0.58 -10.28 -6.72
CA HIS A 94 1.12 -10.39 -8.08
C HIS A 94 1.64 -11.79 -8.41
N GLN A 95 2.30 -12.44 -7.46
CA GLN A 95 2.79 -13.80 -7.65
C GLN A 95 1.63 -14.75 -7.96
N VAL A 96 0.53 -14.66 -7.21
CA VAL A 96 -0.67 -15.48 -7.50
C VAL A 96 -1.27 -15.15 -8.87
N CYS A 97 -1.33 -13.88 -9.24
CA CYS A 97 -1.78 -13.49 -10.58
C CYS A 97 -0.93 -14.15 -11.69
N LYS A 98 0.39 -14.16 -11.53
CA LYS A 98 1.31 -14.85 -12.45
C LYS A 98 1.10 -16.37 -12.47
N GLU A 99 0.90 -16.99 -11.31
CA GLU A 99 0.59 -18.43 -11.21
C GLU A 99 -0.70 -18.80 -11.96
N LEU A 100 -1.66 -17.87 -12.03
CA LEU A 100 -2.92 -17.99 -12.76
C LEU A 100 -2.84 -17.51 -14.22
N ASN A 101 -1.64 -17.25 -14.77
CA ASN A 101 -1.42 -16.67 -16.10
C ASN A 101 -2.24 -15.39 -16.38
N CYS A 102 -2.56 -14.62 -15.34
CA CYS A 102 -3.38 -13.41 -15.39
C CYS A 102 -4.83 -13.60 -15.90
N ASP A 103 -5.35 -14.83 -15.98
CA ASP A 103 -6.74 -15.10 -16.41
C ASP A 103 -7.78 -14.51 -15.47
N CYS A 104 -7.38 -14.22 -14.24
CA CYS A 104 -8.17 -13.64 -13.18
C CYS A 104 -8.67 -12.21 -13.52
N HIS A 105 -8.08 -11.50 -14.48
CA HIS A 105 -8.57 -10.17 -14.90
C HIS A 105 -9.76 -10.21 -15.86
N ASN A 106 -10.10 -11.39 -16.40
CA ASN A 106 -11.15 -11.56 -17.40
C ASN A 106 -12.52 -11.94 -16.79
N LEU A 107 -12.58 -12.22 -15.49
CA LEU A 107 -13.80 -12.69 -14.80
C LEU A 107 -14.73 -11.57 -14.33
N GLU A 108 -14.37 -10.30 -14.53
CA GLU A 108 -15.19 -9.13 -14.15
C GLU A 108 -16.10 -8.62 -15.29
N SER A 109 -16.12 -9.29 -16.46
CA SER A 109 -16.92 -8.88 -17.63
C SER A 109 -18.12 -9.76 -17.97
N SER A 110 -18.52 -10.68 -17.07
CA SER A 110 -19.69 -11.57 -17.26
C SER A 110 -20.71 -11.43 -16.15
#